data_AF-A0A5R9BUC3-F1
#
_entry.id   AF-A0A5R9BUC3-F1
#
_cell.length_a   1.000
_cell.length_b   1.000
_cell.length_c   1.000
_cell.angle_alpha   90.00
_cell.angle_beta   90.00
_cell.angle_gamma   90.00
#
_symmetry.space_group_name_H-M   'P 1'
#
loop_
_entity.id
_entity.type
_entity.pdbx_description
1 polymer ?
#
loop_
_entity_poly.entity_id
_entity_poly.type
_entity_poly.pdbx_seq_one_letter_code
_entity_poly.pdbx_strand_id
1 'polypeptide(L)'
;MKINVNQAITLPFGLYNINSKIKNVEVDFEGHGFYVADQGGSIIRIPSSSTTKVKVSNLHIETNATSNYVTGIPNAAGTGTGGGYYTTYFGMLFSADFGPAILVKDCAAEITYNNVYYNVPNNLGFNQPLCSYYVPINFTGENYINTAVTGQQVGEISNIKVSSGNTTIIGGNGQSSMLALGMFLPYFNQLNNKTFQIDVAAGSTLFIIDNDRSAAMFQFYGTNNAIAINNSGVLNMTSNMVNAPIFGSGTTGISLNAQIGATTNLKAMGPVFDGTKMVSSAGVNATLMPNSKTAIISTNSAAFNNSKSWPSSIIQIIVGAKLLTYGGGPGRGGITDAPNHDIPLSYLGSSLVQGYNRSNIPKIPKNTDDYDSLIPNDSKLLQNGSQVSSNSITNPFDSGVLISSTLTPVLIGDGNYNWNYDIDQLPDKDQFLTRTSGDKIRFQVNDTRDTKPKFRITAAYKPNQNQTYSMWFKHNASEDVSKATQLNSNEQTIMDGSQMHAQNGVYTSDFGNDAGLVIRANNRATAGKYSGVVDWTVVNGM
;
A
#
# COMPACT_ATOMS: atom_id res chain seq x y z
N MET A 1 -21.58 4.69 -31.68
CA MET A 1 -23.04 4.88 -31.50
C MET A 1 -23.25 5.43 -30.11
N LYS A 2 -24.05 6.48 -29.96
CA LYS A 2 -24.42 7.03 -28.65
C LYS A 2 -25.94 6.90 -28.46
N ILE A 3 -26.35 6.43 -27.30
CA ILE A 3 -27.74 6.24 -26.87
C ILE A 3 -27.92 7.03 -25.59
N ASN A 4 -28.93 7.89 -25.54
CA ASN A 4 -29.33 8.57 -24.32
C ASN A 4 -30.64 7.97 -23.83
N VAL A 5 -30.70 7.64 -22.55
CA VAL A 5 -31.87 7.08 -21.87
C VAL A 5 -32.39 8.16 -20.92
N ASN A 6 -33.35 8.94 -21.38
CA ASN A 6 -33.88 10.12 -20.69
C ASN A 6 -35.06 9.82 -19.74
N GLN A 7 -35.34 8.54 -19.51
CA GLN A 7 -36.35 8.05 -18.58
C GLN A 7 -36.04 6.59 -18.24
N ALA A 8 -36.59 6.07 -17.14
CA ALA A 8 -36.46 4.66 -16.82
C ALA A 8 -37.04 3.79 -17.96
N ILE A 9 -36.35 2.69 -18.28
CA ILE A 9 -36.77 1.74 -19.32
C ILE A 9 -36.87 0.32 -18.74
N THR A 10 -37.64 -0.54 -19.40
CA THR A 10 -37.66 -1.97 -19.10
C THR A 10 -37.10 -2.74 -20.27
N LEU A 11 -35.98 -3.44 -20.06
CA LEU A 11 -35.41 -4.32 -21.07
C LEU A 11 -36.36 -5.49 -21.33
N PRO A 12 -36.75 -5.75 -22.59
CA PRO A 12 -37.62 -6.87 -22.92
C PRO A 12 -36.93 -8.20 -22.63
N PHE A 13 -37.73 -9.23 -22.40
CA PHE A 13 -37.24 -10.61 -22.34
C PHE A 13 -36.60 -10.97 -23.69
N GLY A 14 -35.38 -11.48 -23.66
CA GLY A 14 -34.66 -11.93 -24.84
C GLY A 14 -33.13 -11.84 -24.71
N LEU A 15 -32.47 -12.73 -25.45
CA LEU A 15 -31.02 -12.79 -25.55
C LEU A 15 -30.56 -11.99 -26.78
N TYR A 16 -30.19 -10.73 -26.58
CA TYR A 16 -29.81 -9.82 -27.67
C TYR A 16 -28.29 -9.76 -27.82
N ASN A 17 -27.76 -10.03 -29.01
CA ASN A 17 -26.32 -9.91 -29.27
C ASN A 17 -25.97 -8.50 -29.77
N ILE A 18 -24.89 -7.92 -29.25
CA ILE A 18 -24.24 -6.81 -29.96
C ILE A 18 -23.78 -7.28 -31.33
N ASN A 19 -24.13 -6.50 -32.35
CA ASN A 19 -23.66 -6.73 -33.72
C ASN A 19 -22.14 -6.53 -33.79
N SER A 20 -21.41 -7.54 -34.26
CA SER A 20 -19.94 -7.54 -34.34
C SER A 20 -19.34 -6.44 -35.23
N LYS A 21 -20.15 -5.80 -36.08
CA LYS A 21 -19.73 -4.64 -36.88
C LYS A 21 -19.64 -3.35 -36.06
N ILE A 22 -20.29 -3.28 -34.91
CA ILE A 22 -20.25 -2.10 -34.04
C ILE A 22 -18.90 -2.09 -33.30
N LYS A 23 -18.21 -0.94 -33.32
CA LYS A 23 -16.92 -0.79 -32.62
C LYS A 23 -17.04 -0.09 -31.29
N ASN A 24 -17.92 0.91 -31.20
CA ASN A 24 -18.11 1.70 -29.99
C ASN A 24 -19.60 1.93 -29.72
N VAL A 25 -20.02 1.65 -28.50
CA VAL A 25 -21.36 1.95 -27.98
C VAL A 25 -21.22 2.75 -26.70
N GLU A 26 -21.90 3.88 -26.63
CA GLU A 26 -22.04 4.65 -25.40
C GLU A 26 -23.51 4.73 -25.05
N VAL A 27 -23.87 4.29 -23.85
CA VAL A 27 -25.21 4.42 -23.27
C VAL A 27 -25.09 5.37 -22.10
N ASP A 28 -25.70 6.53 -22.23
CA ASP A 28 -25.82 7.52 -21.16
C ASP A 28 -27.22 7.44 -20.57
N PHE A 29 -27.31 7.08 -19.30
CA PHE A 29 -28.56 6.94 -18.60
C PHE A 29 -29.09 8.26 -18.02
N GLU A 30 -28.35 9.36 -18.12
CA GLU A 30 -28.78 10.69 -17.67
C GLU A 30 -29.34 10.69 -16.22
N GLY A 31 -28.86 9.78 -15.36
CA GLY A 31 -29.32 9.62 -13.98
C GLY A 31 -30.52 8.69 -13.78
N HIS A 32 -30.95 7.97 -14.82
CA HIS A 32 -32.04 6.99 -14.74
C HIS A 32 -31.54 5.55 -14.56
N GLY A 33 -32.42 4.69 -14.05
CA GLY A 33 -32.21 3.25 -13.97
C GLY A 33 -32.84 2.50 -15.14
N PHE A 34 -32.67 1.19 -15.15
CA PHE A 34 -33.47 0.29 -15.97
C PHE A 34 -34.03 -0.86 -15.14
N TYR A 35 -35.11 -1.43 -15.62
CA TYR A 35 -35.70 -2.67 -15.15
C TYR A 35 -35.50 -3.75 -16.19
N VAL A 36 -35.75 -4.99 -15.80
CA VAL A 36 -35.78 -6.13 -16.72
C VAL A 36 -37.16 -6.78 -16.68
N ALA A 37 -37.68 -7.20 -17.83
CA ALA A 37 -38.92 -7.96 -17.90
C ALA A 37 -38.76 -9.37 -17.31
N ASP A 38 -37.53 -9.88 -17.31
CA ASP A 38 -37.15 -11.18 -16.76
C ASP A 38 -35.70 -11.14 -16.27
N GLN A 39 -35.50 -11.53 -15.01
CA GLN A 39 -34.22 -11.53 -14.30
C GLN A 39 -33.22 -12.57 -14.80
N GLY A 40 -33.70 -13.59 -15.53
CA GLY A 40 -32.95 -14.71 -16.10
C GLY A 40 -32.71 -14.63 -17.62
N GLY A 41 -33.28 -13.64 -18.33
CA GLY A 41 -33.23 -13.63 -19.79
C GLY A 41 -33.30 -12.27 -20.47
N SER A 42 -33.29 -11.13 -19.76
CA SER A 42 -33.22 -9.80 -20.40
C SER A 42 -31.77 -9.33 -20.51
N ILE A 43 -31.07 -9.72 -21.59
CA ILE A 43 -29.61 -9.59 -21.69
C ILE A 43 -29.19 -8.92 -22.99
N ILE A 44 -28.23 -7.99 -22.90
CA ILE A 44 -27.43 -7.57 -24.06
C ILE A 44 -26.05 -8.22 -23.99
N ARG A 45 -25.89 -9.29 -24.76
CA ARG A 45 -24.70 -10.13 -24.79
C ARG A 45 -23.62 -9.53 -25.69
N ILE A 46 -22.40 -9.49 -25.18
CA ILE A 46 -21.16 -9.24 -25.92
C ILE A 46 -20.57 -10.61 -26.30
N PRO A 47 -20.57 -11.00 -27.58
CA PRO A 47 -19.96 -12.26 -28.00
C PRO A 47 -18.44 -12.26 -27.78
N SER A 48 -17.84 -13.43 -27.53
CA SER A 48 -16.38 -13.57 -27.31
C SER A 48 -15.53 -13.09 -28.49
N SER A 49 -16.04 -13.18 -29.71
CA SER A 49 -15.40 -12.65 -30.93
C SER A 49 -15.51 -11.14 -31.11
N SER A 50 -16.20 -10.44 -30.20
CA SER A 50 -16.41 -9.00 -30.27
C SER A 50 -15.11 -8.23 -30.03
N THR A 51 -15.03 -7.07 -30.68
CA THR A 51 -14.00 -6.04 -30.45
C THR A 51 -14.64 -4.75 -29.97
N THR A 52 -15.92 -4.81 -29.58
CA THR A 52 -16.73 -3.64 -29.25
C THR A 52 -16.30 -3.08 -27.90
N LYS A 53 -16.04 -1.78 -27.85
CA LYS A 53 -15.93 -1.05 -26.59
C LYS A 53 -17.29 -0.49 -26.24
N VAL A 54 -17.83 -0.88 -25.10
CA VAL A 54 -19.09 -0.36 -24.60
C VAL A 54 -18.84 0.50 -23.38
N LYS A 55 -19.57 1.60 -23.27
CA LYS A 55 -19.54 2.51 -22.12
C LYS A 55 -20.95 2.68 -21.57
N VAL A 56 -21.13 2.44 -20.29
CA VAL A 56 -22.35 2.72 -19.54
C VAL A 56 -22.07 3.91 -18.63
N SER A 57 -22.80 5.00 -18.83
CA SER A 57 -22.61 6.25 -18.11
C SER A 57 -23.83 6.67 -17.31
N ASN A 58 -23.62 7.29 -16.15
CA ASN A 58 -24.65 7.97 -15.36
C ASN A 58 -25.87 7.07 -15.05
N LEU A 59 -25.63 5.77 -14.86
CA LEU A 59 -26.66 4.79 -14.47
C LEU A 59 -26.97 4.97 -12.99
N HIS A 60 -28.26 5.11 -12.64
CA HIS A 60 -28.72 5.17 -11.25
C HIS A 60 -29.74 4.07 -10.96
N ILE A 61 -29.33 3.07 -10.20
CA ILE A 61 -30.21 2.01 -9.69
C ILE A 61 -30.13 2.06 -8.17
N GLU A 62 -31.27 2.31 -7.54
CA GLU A 62 -31.38 2.34 -6.09
C GLU A 62 -32.69 1.68 -5.67
N THR A 63 -32.60 0.70 -4.77
CA THR A 63 -33.79 0.09 -4.18
C THR A 63 -33.46 -0.51 -2.83
N ASN A 64 -34.39 -0.36 -1.88
CA ASN A 64 -34.39 -1.05 -0.60
C ASN A 64 -35.48 -2.13 -0.56
N ALA A 65 -35.96 -2.58 -1.72
CA ALA A 65 -36.94 -3.66 -1.79
C ALA A 65 -36.36 -4.96 -1.21
N THR A 66 -37.23 -5.78 -0.61
CA THR A 66 -36.91 -7.14 -0.16
C THR A 66 -37.39 -8.21 -1.17
N SER A 67 -37.99 -7.76 -2.27
CA SER A 67 -38.44 -8.58 -3.40
C SER A 67 -37.86 -8.01 -4.69
N ASN A 68 -37.49 -8.90 -5.61
CA ASN A 68 -36.98 -8.51 -6.93
C ASN A 68 -38.07 -7.91 -7.83
N TYR A 69 -39.32 -8.33 -7.65
CA TYR A 69 -40.42 -7.98 -8.54
C TYR A 69 -41.10 -6.67 -8.12
N VAL A 70 -41.41 -5.84 -9.11
CA VAL A 70 -42.07 -4.55 -8.94
C VAL A 70 -43.16 -4.35 -10.00
N THR A 71 -44.22 -3.63 -9.64
CA THR A 71 -45.29 -3.20 -10.55
C THR A 71 -45.30 -1.67 -10.69
N GLY A 72 -45.96 -1.16 -11.73
CA GLY A 72 -46.05 0.29 -11.97
C GLY A 72 -44.82 0.87 -12.67
N ILE A 73 -43.91 0.02 -13.16
CA ILE A 73 -42.76 0.42 -13.98
C ILE A 73 -43.18 0.54 -15.46
N PRO A 74 -42.40 1.22 -16.32
CA PRO A 74 -42.65 1.20 -17.76
C PRO A 74 -42.73 -0.24 -18.30
N ASN A 75 -43.71 -0.55 -19.13
CA ASN A 75 -43.77 -1.86 -19.79
C ASN A 75 -42.64 -1.96 -20.85
N ALA A 76 -42.24 -3.18 -21.21
CA ALA A 76 -41.16 -3.39 -22.18
C ALA A 76 -41.49 -2.89 -23.61
N ALA A 77 -42.77 -2.63 -23.90
CA ALA A 77 -43.22 -2.02 -25.16
C ALA A 77 -43.09 -0.49 -25.17
N GLY A 78 -42.84 0.15 -24.02
CA GLY A 78 -42.79 1.60 -23.88
C GLY A 78 -44.15 2.32 -24.01
N THR A 79 -45.27 1.61 -23.92
CA THR A 79 -46.63 2.14 -24.18
C THR A 79 -47.48 2.35 -22.94
N GLY A 80 -46.95 2.05 -21.75
CA GLY A 80 -47.69 2.15 -20.49
C GLY A 80 -46.91 1.55 -19.32
N THR A 81 -47.62 1.18 -18.26
CA THR A 81 -47.02 0.54 -17.08
C THR A 81 -47.22 -0.97 -17.08
N GLY A 82 -46.31 -1.71 -16.44
CA GLY A 82 -46.37 -3.15 -16.27
C GLY A 82 -45.66 -3.62 -14.99
N GLY A 83 -45.24 -4.88 -14.98
CA GLY A 83 -44.39 -5.45 -13.94
C GLY A 83 -43.05 -5.91 -14.52
N GLY A 84 -42.06 -6.05 -13.64
CA GLY A 84 -40.72 -6.50 -13.98
C GLY A 84 -39.83 -6.54 -12.74
N TYR A 85 -38.51 -6.39 -12.93
CA TYR A 85 -37.54 -6.60 -11.86
C TYR A 85 -36.50 -5.49 -11.78
N TYR A 86 -36.07 -5.17 -10.55
CA TYR A 86 -35.01 -4.18 -10.27
C TYR A 86 -33.61 -4.62 -10.70
N THR A 87 -33.39 -5.93 -10.71
CA THR A 87 -32.06 -6.53 -10.80
C THR A 87 -32.07 -7.77 -11.69
N THR A 88 -30.90 -8.17 -12.16
CA THR A 88 -30.69 -9.31 -13.04
C THR A 88 -29.44 -10.10 -12.62
N TYR A 89 -29.33 -11.32 -13.13
CA TYR A 89 -28.13 -12.15 -13.03
C TYR A 89 -27.02 -11.74 -14.04
N PHE A 90 -27.33 -10.87 -15.00
CA PHE A 90 -26.47 -10.58 -16.15
C PHE A 90 -25.88 -9.17 -16.14
N GLY A 91 -25.61 -8.64 -14.95
CA GLY A 91 -24.88 -7.39 -14.80
C GLY A 91 -25.66 -6.12 -15.14
N MET A 92 -24.94 -5.00 -15.13
CA MET A 92 -25.49 -3.67 -15.41
C MET A 92 -25.51 -3.38 -16.92
N LEU A 93 -26.54 -3.92 -17.60
CA LEU A 93 -26.88 -3.78 -19.03
C LEU A 93 -26.16 -4.75 -19.98
N PHE A 94 -24.83 -4.77 -19.97
CA PHE A 94 -24.04 -5.62 -20.87
C PHE A 94 -23.44 -6.80 -20.12
N SER A 95 -23.52 -7.98 -20.74
CA SER A 95 -23.00 -9.23 -20.18
C SER A 95 -22.23 -10.05 -21.21
N ALA A 96 -21.48 -11.04 -20.74
CA ALA A 96 -20.94 -12.09 -21.58
C ALA A 96 -21.81 -13.34 -21.53
N ASP A 97 -21.60 -14.26 -22.48
CA ASP A 97 -22.36 -15.52 -22.52
C ASP A 97 -22.16 -16.35 -21.24
N PHE A 98 -23.27 -16.71 -20.58
CA PHE A 98 -23.26 -17.64 -19.45
C PHE A 98 -23.52 -19.05 -19.97
N GLY A 99 -22.51 -19.92 -19.94
CA GLY A 99 -22.67 -21.31 -20.34
C GLY A 99 -21.41 -22.15 -20.13
N PRO A 100 -21.52 -23.40 -19.64
CA PRO A 100 -20.40 -24.30 -19.33
C PRO A 100 -19.65 -24.85 -20.57
N ALA A 101 -19.78 -24.21 -21.74
CA ALA A 101 -19.28 -24.74 -23.00
C ALA A 101 -18.25 -23.82 -23.66
N ILE A 102 -17.05 -24.40 -23.82
CA ILE A 102 -16.01 -24.11 -24.83
C ILE A 102 -14.94 -23.12 -24.39
N LEU A 103 -13.69 -23.62 -24.38
CA LEU A 103 -12.41 -22.92 -24.58
C LEU A 103 -12.57 -21.47 -25.08
N VAL A 104 -12.77 -20.54 -24.14
CA VAL A 104 -13.06 -19.15 -24.47
C VAL A 104 -11.74 -18.45 -24.80
N LYS A 105 -11.59 -18.02 -26.06
CA LYS A 105 -10.48 -17.18 -26.51
C LYS A 105 -10.59 -15.78 -25.91
N ASP A 106 -9.45 -15.11 -25.76
CA ASP A 106 -9.33 -13.71 -25.35
C ASP A 106 -10.34 -12.82 -26.08
N CYS A 107 -11.13 -12.07 -25.31
CA CYS A 107 -12.06 -11.11 -25.86
C CYS A 107 -11.38 -9.74 -25.95
N ALA A 108 -11.45 -9.12 -27.13
CA ALA A 108 -10.92 -7.78 -27.36
C ALA A 108 -11.95 -6.67 -27.09
N ALA A 109 -13.16 -7.03 -26.67
CA ALA A 109 -14.17 -6.11 -26.17
C ALA A 109 -13.80 -5.59 -24.77
N GLU A 110 -14.45 -4.52 -24.34
CA GLU A 110 -14.29 -3.95 -22.99
C GLU A 110 -15.60 -3.28 -22.58
N ILE A 111 -15.97 -3.39 -21.30
CA ILE A 111 -17.06 -2.63 -20.68
C ILE A 111 -16.46 -1.54 -19.80
N THR A 112 -16.78 -0.27 -20.08
CA THR A 112 -16.45 0.85 -19.19
C THR A 112 -17.69 1.31 -18.42
N TYR A 113 -17.62 1.29 -17.09
CA TYR A 113 -18.61 1.89 -16.21
C TYR A 113 -18.14 3.30 -15.80
N ASN A 114 -18.99 4.30 -16.02
CA ASN A 114 -18.66 5.70 -15.79
C ASN A 114 -19.75 6.40 -14.98
N ASN A 115 -19.44 6.89 -13.79
CA ASN A 115 -20.43 7.52 -12.90
C ASN A 115 -21.64 6.61 -12.62
N VAL A 116 -21.42 5.33 -12.32
CA VAL A 116 -22.49 4.38 -12.05
C VAL A 116 -22.81 4.34 -10.55
N TYR A 117 -24.07 4.54 -10.21
CA TYR A 117 -24.61 4.37 -8.87
C TYR A 117 -25.56 3.16 -8.84
N TYR A 118 -25.14 2.09 -8.18
CA TYR A 118 -25.89 0.86 -8.01
C TYR A 118 -25.97 0.55 -6.51
N ASN A 119 -27.11 0.84 -5.87
CA ASN A 119 -27.31 0.65 -4.44
C ASN A 119 -28.50 -0.27 -4.17
N VAL A 120 -28.21 -1.55 -3.98
CA VAL A 120 -29.19 -2.62 -3.73
C VAL A 120 -28.77 -3.43 -2.48
N PRO A 121 -28.85 -2.83 -1.28
CA PRO A 121 -28.27 -3.39 -0.06
C PRO A 121 -29.08 -4.53 0.57
N ASN A 122 -30.25 -4.89 0.01
CA ASN A 122 -31.09 -5.97 0.52
C ASN A 122 -30.90 -7.24 -0.29
N ASN A 123 -31.03 -8.39 0.38
CA ASN A 123 -30.82 -9.68 -0.26
C ASN A 123 -31.93 -9.94 -1.29
N LEU A 124 -31.52 -10.02 -2.54
CA LEU A 124 -32.35 -10.13 -3.71
C LEU A 124 -31.91 -11.36 -4.49
N GLY A 125 -32.83 -12.31 -4.74
CA GLY A 125 -32.48 -13.66 -5.22
C GLY A 125 -31.74 -13.70 -6.58
N PHE A 126 -31.84 -12.63 -7.38
CA PHE A 126 -31.12 -12.45 -8.64
C PHE A 126 -30.50 -11.07 -8.66
N ASN A 127 -29.25 -10.94 -8.24
CA ASN A 127 -28.59 -9.65 -8.08
C ASN A 127 -27.06 -9.81 -8.22
N GLN A 128 -26.58 -9.81 -9.45
CA GLN A 128 -25.16 -9.90 -9.79
C GLN A 128 -24.79 -8.74 -10.73
N PRO A 129 -24.46 -7.55 -10.19
CA PRO A 129 -24.26 -6.33 -10.99
C PRO A 129 -23.05 -6.39 -11.92
N LEU A 130 -22.08 -7.28 -11.66
CA LEU A 130 -20.86 -7.40 -12.46
C LEU A 130 -20.75 -8.80 -13.08
N CYS A 131 -21.50 -9.06 -14.15
CA CYS A 131 -21.49 -10.34 -14.85
C CYS A 131 -20.93 -10.19 -16.27
N SER A 132 -19.60 -10.14 -16.39
CA SER A 132 -18.91 -9.93 -17.68
C SER A 132 -18.01 -11.10 -18.10
N TYR A 133 -17.79 -12.07 -17.21
CA TYR A 133 -17.09 -13.33 -17.43
C TYR A 133 -15.70 -13.22 -18.09
N TYR A 134 -15.63 -13.16 -19.42
CA TYR A 134 -14.41 -13.01 -20.23
C TYR A 134 -14.18 -11.60 -20.79
N VAL A 135 -15.17 -10.70 -20.67
CA VAL A 135 -15.06 -9.33 -21.15
C VAL A 135 -14.49 -8.47 -20.03
N PRO A 136 -13.32 -7.84 -20.25
CA PRO A 136 -12.71 -7.00 -19.24
C PRO A 136 -13.56 -5.77 -18.91
N ILE A 137 -13.52 -5.39 -17.64
CA ILE A 137 -14.20 -4.20 -17.13
C ILE A 137 -13.20 -3.10 -16.80
N ASN A 138 -13.63 -1.87 -16.97
CA ASN A 138 -12.92 -0.65 -16.61
C ASN A 138 -13.86 0.32 -15.90
N PHE A 139 -13.37 1.00 -14.87
CA PHE A 139 -14.09 2.03 -14.15
C PHE A 139 -13.44 3.40 -14.38
N THR A 140 -14.29 4.41 -14.59
CA THR A 140 -13.92 5.82 -14.73
C THR A 140 -14.91 6.70 -13.97
N GLY A 141 -14.52 7.87 -13.48
CA GLY A 141 -15.43 8.75 -12.73
C GLY A 141 -15.81 8.19 -11.36
N GLU A 142 -17.00 8.53 -10.85
CA GLU A 142 -17.44 8.16 -9.50
C GLU A 142 -18.41 6.97 -9.53
N ASN A 143 -17.92 5.78 -9.19
CA ASN A 143 -18.71 4.55 -9.21
C ASN A 143 -18.97 4.04 -7.79
N TYR A 144 -20.22 3.68 -7.53
CA TYR A 144 -20.66 3.08 -6.27
C TYR A 144 -21.51 1.86 -6.57
N ILE A 145 -21.07 0.68 -6.13
CA ILE A 145 -21.77 -0.58 -6.32
C ILE A 145 -21.91 -1.23 -4.94
N ASN A 146 -23.13 -1.35 -4.45
CA ASN A 146 -23.46 -1.97 -3.18
C ASN A 146 -24.54 -3.01 -3.41
N THR A 147 -24.23 -4.26 -3.08
CA THR A 147 -25.17 -5.38 -3.25
C THR A 147 -25.11 -6.35 -2.10
N ALA A 148 -26.27 -6.70 -1.57
CA ALA A 148 -26.41 -7.83 -0.68
C ALA A 148 -26.64 -9.11 -1.48
N VAL A 149 -25.67 -10.01 -1.40
CA VAL A 149 -25.71 -11.29 -2.10
C VAL A 149 -25.80 -12.41 -1.07
N THR A 150 -26.97 -13.03 -0.91
CA THR A 150 -27.09 -14.25 -0.11
C THR A 150 -27.34 -15.40 -1.06
N GLY A 151 -26.28 -16.12 -1.44
CA GLY A 151 -26.32 -17.24 -2.39
C GLY A 151 -25.79 -16.94 -3.79
N GLN A 152 -25.31 -15.72 -4.06
CA GLN A 152 -24.64 -15.33 -5.31
C GLN A 152 -23.42 -14.47 -5.00
N GLN A 153 -22.63 -14.11 -6.02
CA GLN A 153 -21.47 -13.23 -5.93
C GLN A 153 -21.78 -11.83 -6.45
N VAL A 154 -20.99 -10.82 -6.07
CA VAL A 154 -21.09 -9.47 -6.65
C VAL A 154 -20.77 -9.52 -8.14
N GLY A 155 -19.82 -10.36 -8.53
CA GLY A 155 -19.49 -10.54 -9.92
C GLY A 155 -18.69 -11.77 -10.30
N GLU A 156 -18.96 -12.19 -11.54
CA GLU A 156 -18.13 -13.09 -12.33
C GLU A 156 -17.46 -12.24 -13.41
N ILE A 157 -16.19 -11.92 -13.18
CA ILE A 157 -15.45 -10.92 -13.95
C ILE A 157 -14.05 -11.43 -14.26
N SER A 158 -13.44 -10.90 -15.31
CA SER A 158 -12.09 -11.28 -15.74
C SER A 158 -10.96 -10.45 -15.12
N ASN A 159 -11.29 -9.27 -14.59
CA ASN A 159 -10.37 -8.31 -13.98
C ASN A 159 -11.14 -7.25 -13.17
N ILE A 160 -10.41 -6.39 -12.46
CA ILE A 160 -10.88 -5.10 -11.98
C ILE A 160 -9.87 -4.04 -12.44
N LYS A 161 -10.33 -2.98 -13.10
CA LYS A 161 -9.47 -1.88 -13.53
C LYS A 161 -10.12 -0.55 -13.22
N VAL A 162 -9.43 0.34 -12.51
CA VAL A 162 -9.85 1.72 -12.28
C VAL A 162 -8.87 2.64 -12.98
N SER A 163 -9.30 3.25 -14.08
CA SER A 163 -8.45 4.12 -14.89
C SER A 163 -8.50 5.58 -14.45
N SER A 164 -9.60 6.03 -13.84
CA SER A 164 -9.75 7.38 -13.29
C SER A 164 -10.89 7.44 -12.26
N GLY A 165 -10.83 8.41 -11.36
CA GLY A 165 -11.87 8.65 -10.36
C GLY A 165 -11.90 7.63 -9.23
N ASN A 166 -13.03 7.55 -8.52
CA ASN A 166 -13.20 6.65 -7.38
C ASN A 166 -14.21 5.54 -7.69
N THR A 167 -13.88 4.32 -7.29
CA THR A 167 -14.78 3.17 -7.38
C THR A 167 -14.91 2.50 -6.03
N THR A 168 -16.14 2.34 -5.56
CA THR A 168 -16.45 1.59 -4.34
C THR A 168 -17.32 0.39 -4.69
N ILE A 169 -16.91 -0.80 -4.25
CA ILE A 169 -17.67 -2.05 -4.41
C ILE A 169 -17.87 -2.68 -3.04
N ILE A 170 -19.13 -2.90 -2.67
CA ILE A 170 -19.55 -3.48 -1.39
C ILE A 170 -20.36 -4.74 -1.70
N GLY A 171 -19.93 -5.85 -1.11
CA GLY A 171 -20.57 -7.16 -1.26
C GLY A 171 -20.98 -7.75 0.08
N GLY A 172 -22.06 -8.53 0.05
CA GLY A 172 -22.56 -9.25 1.22
C GLY A 172 -23.35 -8.37 2.19
N ASN A 173 -24.15 -9.01 3.05
CA ASN A 173 -25.02 -8.36 4.02
C ASN A 173 -24.80 -8.86 5.46
N GLY A 174 -23.68 -9.52 5.73
CA GLY A 174 -23.40 -10.11 7.03
C GLY A 174 -24.23 -11.35 7.34
N GLN A 175 -24.88 -11.98 6.35
CA GLN A 175 -25.50 -13.31 6.48
C GLN A 175 -24.66 -14.37 5.76
N SER A 176 -24.78 -15.64 6.17
CA SER A 176 -24.15 -16.76 5.44
C SER A 176 -24.94 -17.02 4.16
N SER A 177 -24.24 -17.14 3.03
CA SER A 177 -24.85 -17.64 1.80
C SER A 177 -25.10 -19.16 1.91
N MET A 178 -26.13 -19.67 1.23
CA MET A 178 -26.37 -21.12 1.12
C MET A 178 -25.39 -21.81 0.16
N LEU A 179 -24.70 -21.02 -0.67
CA LEU A 179 -23.64 -21.43 -1.60
C LEU A 179 -22.43 -20.56 -1.28
N ALA A 180 -21.43 -21.11 -0.58
CA ALA A 180 -20.24 -20.38 -0.12
C ALA A 180 -19.31 -20.02 -1.30
N LEU A 181 -19.70 -19.01 -2.08
CA LEU A 181 -18.95 -18.47 -3.21
C LEU A 181 -18.38 -17.10 -2.83
N GLY A 182 -17.14 -16.81 -3.24
CA GLY A 182 -16.50 -15.55 -2.89
C GLY A 182 -17.22 -14.32 -3.45
N MET A 183 -16.94 -13.14 -2.91
CA MET A 183 -17.51 -11.86 -3.39
C MET A 183 -17.28 -11.69 -4.90
N PHE A 184 -16.10 -12.07 -5.38
CA PHE A 184 -15.77 -12.23 -6.79
C PHE A 184 -15.37 -13.67 -7.11
N LEU A 185 -15.87 -14.15 -8.24
CA LEU A 185 -15.51 -15.44 -8.81
C LEU A 185 -14.86 -15.24 -10.18
N PRO A 186 -13.53 -15.27 -10.28
CA PRO A 186 -12.82 -15.13 -11.56
C PRO A 186 -12.83 -16.42 -12.40
N TYR A 187 -14.02 -16.94 -12.69
CA TYR A 187 -14.18 -18.27 -13.27
C TYR A 187 -13.55 -18.40 -14.67
N PHE A 188 -13.61 -17.34 -15.49
CA PHE A 188 -12.90 -17.30 -16.78
C PHE A 188 -11.39 -17.47 -16.63
N ASN A 189 -10.77 -16.76 -15.69
CA ASN A 189 -9.33 -16.82 -15.46
C ASN A 189 -8.91 -18.22 -15.05
N GLN A 190 -9.70 -18.84 -14.17
CA GLN A 190 -9.50 -20.22 -13.73
C GLN A 190 -9.51 -21.21 -14.90
N LEU A 191 -10.56 -21.20 -15.73
CA LEU A 191 -10.69 -22.16 -16.83
C LEU A 191 -9.60 -22.02 -17.90
N ASN A 192 -8.96 -20.86 -17.98
CA ASN A 192 -7.96 -20.54 -19.00
C ASN A 192 -6.54 -20.37 -18.44
N ASN A 193 -6.28 -20.76 -17.18
CA ASN A 193 -5.00 -20.60 -16.50
C ASN A 193 -4.44 -19.16 -16.59
N LYS A 194 -5.31 -18.15 -16.46
CA LYS A 194 -4.93 -16.75 -16.51
C LYS A 194 -4.80 -16.15 -15.13
N THR A 195 -3.94 -15.16 -15.02
CA THR A 195 -3.87 -14.30 -13.83
C THR A 195 -5.05 -13.34 -13.82
N PHE A 196 -5.76 -13.23 -12.70
CA PHE A 196 -6.75 -12.19 -12.47
C PHE A 196 -6.06 -10.87 -12.15
N GLN A 197 -6.33 -9.83 -12.93
CA GLN A 197 -5.66 -8.53 -12.80
C GLN A 197 -6.51 -7.56 -12.00
N ILE A 198 -5.87 -6.83 -11.08
CA ILE A 198 -6.44 -5.71 -10.34
C ILE A 198 -5.52 -4.51 -10.58
N ASP A 199 -5.98 -3.56 -11.39
CA ASP A 199 -5.20 -2.39 -11.80
C ASP A 199 -5.83 -1.10 -11.28
N VAL A 200 -5.06 -0.30 -10.55
CA VAL A 200 -5.49 1.01 -10.06
C VAL A 200 -4.52 2.07 -10.57
N ALA A 201 -5.00 2.98 -11.42
CA ALA A 201 -4.19 4.01 -12.02
C ALA A 201 -3.81 5.12 -11.02
N ALA A 202 -2.75 5.87 -11.33
CA ALA A 202 -2.35 7.03 -10.54
C ALA A 202 -3.48 8.06 -10.47
N GLY A 203 -3.69 8.62 -9.28
CA GLY A 203 -4.80 9.55 -9.01
C GLY A 203 -6.19 8.90 -8.94
N SER A 204 -6.29 7.57 -9.02
CA SER A 204 -7.55 6.83 -8.89
C SER A 204 -7.66 6.10 -7.55
N THR A 205 -8.88 5.80 -7.14
CA THR A 205 -9.16 5.08 -5.90
C THR A 205 -10.05 3.87 -6.12
N LEU A 206 -9.71 2.74 -5.51
CA LEU A 206 -10.53 1.54 -5.44
C LEU A 206 -10.78 1.15 -3.98
N PHE A 207 -12.05 1.06 -3.60
CA PHE A 207 -12.50 0.47 -2.34
C PHE A 207 -13.27 -0.83 -2.62
N ILE A 208 -12.88 -1.91 -1.96
CA ILE A 208 -13.62 -3.16 -1.96
C ILE A 208 -13.91 -3.55 -0.52
N ILE A 209 -15.19 -3.75 -0.19
CA ILE A 209 -15.64 -4.11 1.15
C ILE A 209 -16.45 -5.41 1.05
N ASP A 210 -15.96 -6.44 1.73
CA ASP A 210 -16.62 -7.73 1.84
C ASP A 210 -17.26 -7.88 3.23
N ASN A 211 -18.57 -8.11 3.23
CA ASN A 211 -19.38 -8.40 4.40
C ASN A 211 -20.00 -9.81 4.34
N ASP A 212 -19.60 -10.71 3.44
CA ASP A 212 -20.09 -12.10 3.42
C ASP A 212 -19.41 -12.93 4.51
N ARG A 213 -20.21 -13.59 5.37
CA ARG A 213 -19.69 -14.34 6.52
C ARG A 213 -18.91 -15.60 6.16
N SER A 214 -19.13 -16.14 4.97
CA SER A 214 -18.89 -17.54 4.66
C SER A 214 -17.83 -17.79 3.58
N ALA A 215 -17.48 -16.78 2.79
CA ALA A 215 -16.58 -16.90 1.65
C ALA A 215 -15.53 -15.79 1.62
N ALA A 216 -14.43 -16.02 0.93
CA ALA A 216 -13.38 -15.00 0.77
C ALA A 216 -13.78 -13.92 -0.24
N MET A 217 -13.14 -12.74 -0.20
CA MET A 217 -13.38 -11.70 -1.19
C MET A 217 -13.07 -12.21 -2.62
N PHE A 218 -11.97 -12.95 -2.78
CA PHE A 218 -11.65 -13.67 -4.01
C PHE A 218 -11.56 -15.17 -3.75
N GLN A 219 -12.34 -15.96 -4.49
CA GLN A 219 -12.36 -17.42 -4.39
C GLN A 219 -12.30 -18.06 -5.77
N PHE A 220 -11.62 -19.20 -5.88
CA PHE A 220 -11.55 -20.01 -7.09
C PHE A 220 -11.92 -21.47 -6.78
N TYR A 221 -12.44 -22.20 -7.77
CA TYR A 221 -12.76 -23.63 -7.65
C TYR A 221 -11.62 -24.55 -8.11
N GLY A 222 -10.59 -24.01 -8.78
CA GLY A 222 -9.52 -24.78 -9.43
C GLY A 222 -8.17 -24.64 -8.74
N THR A 223 -7.15 -25.26 -9.32
CA THR A 223 -5.79 -25.32 -8.75
C THR A 223 -4.76 -24.45 -9.48
N ASN A 224 -5.16 -23.59 -10.42
CA ASN A 224 -4.28 -22.75 -11.25
C ASN A 224 -4.79 -21.31 -11.32
N ASN A 225 -4.76 -20.58 -10.21
CA ASN A 225 -5.36 -19.24 -10.12
C ASN A 225 -4.45 -18.22 -9.45
N ALA A 226 -3.81 -17.39 -10.25
CA ALA A 226 -2.99 -16.30 -9.75
C ALA A 226 -3.78 -14.98 -9.73
N ILE A 227 -3.47 -14.12 -8.77
CA ILE A 227 -3.93 -12.72 -8.74
C ILE A 227 -2.70 -11.82 -8.88
N ALA A 228 -2.79 -10.79 -9.70
CA ALA A 228 -1.80 -9.72 -9.78
C ALA A 228 -2.48 -8.38 -9.51
N ILE A 229 -1.93 -7.64 -8.56
CA ILE A 229 -2.36 -6.32 -8.15
C ILE A 229 -1.30 -5.32 -8.59
N ASN A 230 -1.65 -4.41 -9.49
CA ASN A 230 -0.78 -3.31 -9.92
C ASN A 230 -1.42 -2.00 -9.46
N ASN A 231 -0.92 -1.46 -8.35
CA ASN A 231 -1.48 -0.26 -7.74
C ASN A 231 -0.54 0.93 -7.94
N SER A 232 -1.01 1.95 -8.65
CA SER A 232 -0.38 3.27 -8.79
C SER A 232 -1.16 4.39 -8.10
N GLY A 233 -2.35 4.08 -7.55
CA GLY A 233 -3.22 5.03 -6.88
C GLY A 233 -3.46 4.64 -5.43
N VAL A 234 -4.74 4.64 -5.03
CA VAL A 234 -5.17 4.28 -3.68
C VAL A 234 -6.03 3.01 -3.75
N LEU A 235 -5.56 1.92 -3.14
CA LEU A 235 -6.27 0.66 -3.04
C LEU A 235 -6.63 0.36 -1.58
N ASN A 236 -7.90 0.10 -1.31
CA ASN A 236 -8.39 -0.35 -0.01
C ASN A 236 -9.25 -1.59 -0.19
N MET A 237 -8.83 -2.71 0.38
CA MET A 237 -9.62 -3.93 0.44
C MET A 237 -9.87 -4.29 1.91
N THR A 238 -11.14 -4.41 2.30
CA THR A 238 -11.52 -4.75 3.66
C THR A 238 -12.46 -5.96 3.67
N SER A 239 -12.09 -7.01 4.38
CA SER A 239 -13.02 -8.07 4.81
C SER A 239 -13.44 -7.83 6.26
N ASN A 240 -14.74 -7.62 6.48
CA ASN A 240 -15.32 -7.42 7.80
C ASN A 240 -15.73 -8.73 8.47
N MET A 241 -15.22 -9.88 8.02
CA MET A 241 -15.65 -11.19 8.50
C MET A 241 -14.48 -12.07 8.94
N VAL A 242 -14.61 -12.70 10.12
CA VAL A 242 -13.52 -13.45 10.77
C VAL A 242 -13.04 -14.63 9.93
N ASN A 243 -13.95 -15.32 9.24
CA ASN A 243 -13.65 -16.55 8.50
C ASN A 243 -13.37 -16.32 7.01
N ALA A 244 -13.50 -15.07 6.54
CA ALA A 244 -13.37 -14.66 5.15
C ALA A 244 -12.04 -13.90 4.95
N PRO A 245 -10.95 -14.56 4.54
CA PRO A 245 -9.75 -13.84 4.13
C PRO A 245 -10.04 -13.01 2.87
N ILE A 246 -9.15 -12.06 2.55
CA ILE A 246 -9.24 -11.37 1.26
C ILE A 246 -8.98 -12.38 0.12
N PHE A 247 -7.98 -13.24 0.29
CA PHE A 247 -7.60 -14.25 -0.70
C PHE A 247 -7.85 -15.65 -0.15
N GLY A 248 -8.82 -16.35 -0.74
CA GLY A 248 -9.29 -17.65 -0.27
C GLY A 248 -8.82 -18.84 -1.09
N SER A 249 -9.64 -19.90 -1.06
CA SER A 249 -9.32 -21.19 -1.66
C SER A 249 -9.10 -21.15 -3.17
N GLY A 250 -8.23 -22.06 -3.64
CA GLY A 250 -7.90 -22.21 -5.06
C GLY A 250 -6.89 -21.20 -5.59
N THR A 251 -6.51 -20.18 -4.80
CA THR A 251 -5.45 -19.21 -5.16
C THR A 251 -4.08 -19.88 -5.13
N THR A 252 -3.32 -19.80 -6.23
CA THR A 252 -1.96 -20.35 -6.38
C THR A 252 -0.85 -19.34 -6.22
N GLY A 253 -1.16 -18.06 -6.17
CA GLY A 253 -0.15 -17.04 -5.95
C GLY A 253 -0.72 -15.63 -6.07
N ILE A 254 -0.09 -14.71 -5.35
CA ILE A 254 -0.47 -13.31 -5.35
C ILE A 254 0.78 -12.49 -5.65
N SER A 255 0.69 -11.64 -6.68
CA SER A 255 1.68 -10.60 -6.96
C SER A 255 1.10 -9.25 -6.54
N LEU A 256 1.78 -8.54 -5.65
CA LEU A 256 1.39 -7.21 -5.18
C LEU A 256 2.47 -6.19 -5.58
N ASN A 257 2.19 -5.38 -6.60
CA ASN A 257 3.08 -4.36 -7.12
C ASN A 257 2.57 -2.97 -6.74
N ALA A 258 3.07 -2.44 -5.62
CA ALA A 258 2.78 -1.08 -5.19
C ALA A 258 3.77 -0.12 -5.85
N GLN A 259 3.30 0.67 -6.81
CA GLN A 259 4.10 1.62 -7.58
C GLN A 259 4.49 2.86 -6.76
N ILE A 260 5.36 3.70 -7.33
CA ILE A 260 5.89 4.90 -6.67
C ILE A 260 4.74 5.78 -6.15
N GLY A 261 4.74 6.08 -4.84
CA GLY A 261 3.73 6.92 -4.20
C GLY A 261 2.35 6.27 -4.00
N ALA A 262 2.15 5.01 -4.39
CA ALA A 262 0.87 4.32 -4.24
C ALA A 262 0.55 4.04 -2.76
N THR A 263 -0.74 4.04 -2.42
CA THR A 263 -1.23 3.62 -1.10
C THR A 263 -2.04 2.34 -1.24
N THR A 264 -1.65 1.29 -0.49
CA THR A 264 -2.34 0.00 -0.46
C THR A 264 -2.69 -0.36 0.97
N ASN A 265 -3.97 -0.49 1.29
CA ASN A 265 -4.45 -0.95 2.59
C ASN A 265 -5.25 -2.23 2.42
N LEU A 266 -4.72 -3.34 2.95
CA LEU A 266 -5.39 -4.63 2.99
C LEU A 266 -5.77 -4.93 4.44
N LYS A 267 -7.06 -5.08 4.71
CA LYS A 267 -7.58 -5.29 6.06
C LYS A 267 -8.53 -6.47 6.11
N ALA A 268 -8.37 -7.32 7.11
CA ALA A 268 -9.30 -8.41 7.37
C ALA A 268 -9.53 -8.58 8.87
N MET A 269 -10.70 -9.10 9.26
CA MET A 269 -10.87 -9.56 10.65
C MET A 269 -10.01 -10.79 10.94
N GLY A 270 -10.03 -11.78 10.05
CA GLY A 270 -9.11 -12.93 10.03
C GLY A 270 -7.79 -12.61 9.32
N PRO A 271 -7.07 -13.63 8.80
CA PRO A 271 -5.85 -13.39 8.03
C PRO A 271 -6.15 -12.64 6.74
N VAL A 272 -5.26 -11.73 6.33
CA VAL A 272 -5.35 -11.13 4.99
C VAL A 272 -4.97 -12.17 3.94
N PHE A 273 -3.88 -12.89 4.21
CA PHE A 273 -3.38 -14.02 3.42
C PHE A 273 -3.49 -15.30 4.26
N ASP A 274 -4.29 -16.26 3.82
CA ASP A 274 -4.50 -17.53 4.53
C ASP A 274 -3.99 -18.72 3.70
N GLY A 275 -2.70 -19.01 3.83
CA GLY A 275 -2.02 -20.12 3.15
C GLY A 275 -2.60 -21.49 3.49
N THR A 276 -3.34 -21.61 4.60
CA THR A 276 -4.04 -22.85 4.96
C THR A 276 -5.27 -23.12 4.10
N LYS A 277 -5.82 -22.08 3.45
CA LYS A 277 -6.95 -22.17 2.52
C LYS A 277 -6.51 -22.11 1.07
N MET A 278 -5.40 -21.44 0.77
CA MET A 278 -4.80 -21.36 -0.57
C MET A 278 -4.23 -22.73 -1.02
N VAL A 279 -3.83 -22.83 -2.29
CA VAL A 279 -3.12 -24.03 -2.78
C VAL A 279 -1.78 -24.16 -2.04
N SER A 280 -1.35 -25.38 -1.72
CA SER A 280 -0.18 -25.62 -0.85
C SER A 280 1.17 -25.13 -1.40
N SER A 281 1.25 -24.82 -2.70
CA SER A 281 2.39 -24.21 -3.38
C SER A 281 2.28 -22.69 -3.50
N ALA A 282 1.22 -22.08 -2.96
CA ALA A 282 0.94 -20.68 -3.17
C ALA A 282 1.90 -19.76 -2.41
N GLY A 283 2.44 -18.79 -3.15
CA GLY A 283 3.31 -17.74 -2.63
C GLY A 283 2.68 -16.35 -2.69
N VAL A 284 3.20 -15.46 -1.87
CA VAL A 284 2.93 -14.02 -1.92
C VAL A 284 4.21 -13.30 -2.31
N ASN A 285 4.18 -12.65 -3.46
CA ASN A 285 5.29 -11.88 -4.00
C ASN A 285 4.90 -10.41 -4.04
N ALA A 286 5.53 -9.59 -3.22
CA ALA A 286 5.25 -8.16 -3.16
C ALA A 286 6.48 -7.35 -3.57
N THR A 287 6.28 -6.31 -4.38
CA THR A 287 7.31 -5.31 -4.69
C THR A 287 6.78 -3.94 -4.30
N LEU A 288 7.41 -3.32 -3.31
CA LEU A 288 7.02 -2.04 -2.75
C LEU A 288 7.99 -0.95 -3.21
N MET A 289 7.56 -0.12 -4.14
CA MET A 289 8.38 0.92 -4.79
C MET A 289 8.60 2.14 -3.88
N PRO A 290 9.58 3.03 -4.19
CA PRO A 290 9.86 4.21 -3.38
C PRO A 290 8.61 5.06 -3.08
N ASN A 291 8.52 5.56 -1.84
CA ASN A 291 7.39 6.36 -1.34
C ASN A 291 6.03 5.66 -1.37
N SER A 292 5.95 4.38 -1.71
CA SER A 292 4.72 3.61 -1.56
C SER A 292 4.43 3.33 -0.08
N LYS A 293 3.15 3.27 0.27
CA LYS A 293 2.66 2.96 1.62
C LYS A 293 1.79 1.72 1.54
N THR A 294 2.20 0.64 2.21
CA THR A 294 1.43 -0.60 2.24
C THR A 294 1.12 -0.99 3.68
N ALA A 295 -0.15 -1.16 4.01
CA ALA A 295 -0.61 -1.65 5.31
C ALA A 295 -1.35 -2.98 5.14
N ILE A 296 -0.97 -3.99 5.93
CA ILE A 296 -1.58 -5.33 5.95
C ILE A 296 -2.03 -5.62 7.38
N ILE A 297 -3.34 -5.60 7.60
CA ILE A 297 -3.92 -5.50 8.94
C ILE A 297 -4.89 -6.66 9.16
N SER A 298 -4.57 -7.51 10.14
CA SER A 298 -5.48 -8.55 10.64
C SER A 298 -5.91 -8.21 12.07
N THR A 299 -7.22 -8.07 12.32
CA THR A 299 -7.68 -7.60 13.63
C THR A 299 -7.74 -8.69 14.70
N ASN A 300 -7.91 -9.97 14.31
CA ASN A 300 -8.09 -11.08 15.26
C ASN A 300 -7.05 -12.20 15.08
N SER A 301 -6.15 -12.10 14.11
CA SER A 301 -5.12 -13.11 13.82
C SER A 301 -3.84 -12.46 13.29
N ALA A 302 -2.93 -13.25 12.72
CA ALA A 302 -1.79 -12.71 11.98
C ALA A 302 -2.19 -12.25 10.58
N ALA A 303 -1.47 -11.28 10.02
CA ALA A 303 -1.65 -10.81 8.65
C ALA A 303 -1.44 -11.94 7.62
N PHE A 304 -0.41 -12.76 7.82
CA PHE A 304 -0.08 -13.93 7.02
C PHE A 304 -0.18 -15.19 7.90
N ASN A 305 -1.13 -16.06 7.58
CA ASN A 305 -1.36 -17.32 8.29
C ASN A 305 -1.00 -18.51 7.40
N ASN A 306 -0.21 -19.47 7.91
CA ASN A 306 0.14 -20.67 7.18
C ASN A 306 0.37 -21.86 8.12
N SER A 307 0.69 -23.04 7.57
CA SER A 307 1.07 -24.24 8.34
C SER A 307 2.58 -24.52 8.35
N LYS A 308 3.34 -23.76 7.56
CA LYS A 308 4.79 -23.88 7.34
C LYS A 308 5.32 -22.60 6.68
N SER A 309 6.62 -22.52 6.44
CA SER A 309 7.22 -21.44 5.63
C SER A 309 6.49 -21.26 4.31
N TRP A 310 6.30 -20.00 3.91
CA TRP A 310 5.58 -19.70 2.68
C TRP A 310 6.42 -20.05 1.45
N PRO A 311 5.93 -20.95 0.56
CA PRO A 311 6.70 -21.39 -0.59
C PRO A 311 6.79 -20.27 -1.64
N SER A 312 7.99 -20.07 -2.21
CA SER A 312 8.21 -19.14 -3.33
C SER A 312 7.68 -17.72 -3.10
N SER A 313 7.63 -17.28 -1.84
CA SER A 313 7.23 -15.93 -1.43
C SER A 313 8.44 -15.03 -1.23
N ILE A 314 8.28 -13.74 -1.55
CA ILE A 314 9.23 -12.70 -1.21
C ILE A 314 8.52 -11.35 -1.10
N ILE A 315 8.90 -10.57 -0.10
CA ILE A 315 8.50 -9.16 -0.02
C ILE A 315 9.75 -8.31 -0.30
N GLN A 316 9.79 -7.68 -1.46
CA GLN A 316 10.83 -6.77 -1.90
C GLN A 316 10.47 -5.35 -1.50
N ILE A 317 11.34 -4.73 -0.70
CA ILE A 317 11.16 -3.38 -0.17
C ILE A 317 12.24 -2.51 -0.80
N ILE A 318 11.83 -1.62 -1.70
CA ILE A 318 12.73 -0.66 -2.33
C ILE A 318 12.92 0.53 -1.39
N VAL A 319 14.10 1.17 -1.43
CA VAL A 319 14.43 2.37 -0.65
C VAL A 319 13.29 3.40 -0.63
N GLY A 320 12.93 3.87 0.55
CA GLY A 320 11.84 4.84 0.76
C GLY A 320 10.42 4.25 0.79
N ALA A 321 10.22 2.95 0.58
CA ALA A 321 8.91 2.31 0.77
C ALA A 321 8.58 2.15 2.27
N LYS A 322 7.28 2.20 2.59
CA LYS A 322 6.74 1.88 3.93
C LYS A 322 5.87 0.63 3.89
N LEU A 323 6.13 -0.32 4.79
CA LEU A 323 5.28 -1.48 5.04
C LEU A 323 4.88 -1.52 6.52
N LEU A 324 3.59 -1.61 6.80
CA LEU A 324 3.05 -1.89 8.11
C LEU A 324 2.36 -3.25 8.11
N THR A 325 2.64 -4.08 9.11
CA THR A 325 1.82 -5.24 9.44
C THR A 325 1.26 -5.12 10.86
N TYR A 326 0.03 -5.62 11.04
CA TYR A 326 -0.62 -5.71 12.34
C TYR A 326 -1.35 -7.04 12.48
N GLY A 327 -1.18 -7.69 13.63
CA GLY A 327 -1.91 -8.87 14.05
C GLY A 327 -2.48 -8.71 15.45
N GLY A 328 -3.81 -8.79 15.58
CA GLY A 328 -4.50 -8.62 16.87
C GLY A 328 -4.75 -9.91 17.67
N GLY A 329 -4.32 -11.08 17.15
CA GLY A 329 -4.48 -12.38 17.82
C GLY A 329 -3.51 -12.59 18.99
N PRO A 330 -3.87 -13.39 20.02
CA PRO A 330 -2.96 -13.72 21.12
C PRO A 330 -1.78 -14.58 20.65
N GLY A 331 -0.56 -14.22 21.06
CA GLY A 331 0.67 -14.99 20.76
C GLY A 331 1.07 -15.02 19.27
N ARG A 332 0.46 -14.15 18.45
CA ARG A 332 0.73 -14.04 17.01
C ARG A 332 0.99 -12.58 16.70
N GLY A 333 2.23 -12.24 16.45
CA GLY A 333 2.64 -10.87 16.28
C GLY A 333 3.86 -10.82 15.36
N GLY A 334 3.72 -10.05 14.27
CA GLY A 334 4.78 -9.83 13.31
C GLY A 334 4.18 -9.69 11.91
N ILE A 335 4.91 -10.20 10.93
CA ILE A 335 4.39 -10.41 9.58
C ILE A 335 3.60 -11.73 9.54
N THR A 336 4.11 -12.80 10.16
CA THR A 336 3.58 -14.18 10.06
C THR A 336 3.03 -14.71 11.39
N ASP A 337 2.30 -15.83 11.35
CA ASP A 337 1.60 -16.39 12.53
C ASP A 337 2.45 -17.25 13.46
N ALA A 338 3.62 -17.72 13.02
CA ALA A 338 4.57 -18.46 13.86
C ALA A 338 6.03 -18.27 13.41
N PRO A 339 7.02 -18.53 14.30
CA PRO A 339 8.45 -18.40 14.00
C PRO A 339 9.00 -19.31 12.87
N ASN A 340 8.27 -20.37 12.50
CA ASN A 340 8.61 -21.29 11.42
C ASN A 340 7.73 -21.13 10.17
N HIS A 341 6.89 -20.09 10.12
CA HIS A 341 6.01 -19.79 8.99
C HIS A 341 6.53 -18.59 8.18
N ASP A 342 7.84 -18.47 8.06
CA ASP A 342 8.49 -17.25 7.60
C ASP A 342 8.22 -16.90 6.13
N ILE A 343 8.35 -15.59 5.86
CA ILE A 343 8.37 -15.01 4.51
C ILE A 343 9.70 -14.27 4.36
N PRO A 344 10.50 -14.58 3.33
CA PRO A 344 11.69 -13.82 3.01
C PRO A 344 11.39 -12.36 2.68
N LEU A 345 12.18 -11.45 3.26
CA LEU A 345 12.19 -10.03 2.93
C LEU A 345 13.50 -9.69 2.23
N SER A 346 13.43 -8.99 1.10
CA SER A 346 14.60 -8.49 0.38
C SER A 346 14.58 -6.97 0.31
N TYR A 347 15.72 -6.37 0.61
CA TYR A 347 15.84 -4.92 0.73
C TYR A 347 16.73 -4.39 -0.39
N LEU A 348 16.16 -3.55 -1.25
CA LEU A 348 16.88 -2.84 -2.30
C LEU A 348 17.03 -1.38 -1.87
N GLY A 349 17.93 -1.19 -0.90
CA GLY A 349 18.06 -0.02 -0.04
C GLY A 349 18.19 -0.45 1.42
N SER A 350 18.63 0.46 2.27
CA SER A 350 18.57 0.23 3.72
C SER A 350 17.17 0.57 4.25
N SER A 351 16.79 0.00 5.39
CA SER A 351 15.49 0.27 6.03
C SER A 351 15.60 0.07 7.54
N LEU A 352 14.79 0.83 8.30
CA LEU A 352 14.62 0.58 9.72
C LEU A 352 13.38 -0.30 9.90
N VAL A 353 13.55 -1.39 10.62
CA VAL A 353 12.45 -2.23 11.09
C VAL A 353 12.21 -1.93 12.56
N GLN A 354 10.94 -1.79 12.92
CA GLN A 354 10.49 -1.46 14.26
C GLN A 354 9.37 -2.42 14.68
N GLY A 355 9.57 -3.07 15.82
CA GLY A 355 8.60 -3.98 16.45
C GLY A 355 7.76 -3.27 17.50
N TYR A 356 6.47 -3.60 17.57
CA TYR A 356 5.51 -2.98 18.49
C TYR A 356 4.66 -4.04 19.19
N ASN A 357 4.66 -3.99 20.51
CA ASN A 357 3.86 -4.89 21.35
C ASN A 357 2.44 -4.36 21.38
N ARG A 358 1.49 -5.23 21.70
CA ARG A 358 0.08 -4.85 21.79
C ARG A 358 -0.17 -3.64 22.71
N SER A 359 0.57 -3.53 23.81
CA SER A 359 0.46 -2.41 24.75
C SER A 359 0.87 -1.06 24.15
N ASN A 360 1.75 -1.06 23.16
CA ASN A 360 2.27 0.15 22.51
C ASN A 360 1.41 0.56 21.31
N ILE A 361 0.39 -0.24 20.96
CA ILE A 361 -0.53 0.02 19.86
C ILE A 361 -1.91 0.37 20.46
N PRO A 362 -2.21 1.66 20.71
CA PRO A 362 -3.39 2.06 21.48
C PRO A 362 -4.73 1.80 20.75
N LYS A 363 -4.69 1.66 19.42
CA LYS A 363 -5.84 1.38 18.56
C LYS A 363 -5.40 0.54 17.38
N ILE A 364 -6.31 -0.27 16.82
CA ILE A 364 -6.06 -0.99 15.57
C ILE A 364 -5.69 0.05 14.48
N PRO A 365 -4.55 -0.10 13.78
CA PRO A 365 -4.15 0.84 12.74
C PRO A 365 -5.14 0.85 11.57
N LYS A 366 -5.17 1.96 10.85
CA LYS A 366 -5.91 2.14 9.60
C LYS A 366 -4.97 2.20 8.40
N ASN A 367 -3.77 2.75 8.57
CA ASN A 367 -2.75 2.89 7.55
C ASN A 367 -1.34 2.93 8.18
N THR A 368 -0.30 3.06 7.34
CA THR A 368 1.11 3.12 7.76
C THR A 368 1.43 4.28 8.70
N ASP A 369 0.72 5.40 8.59
CA ASP A 369 1.04 6.63 9.30
C ASP A 369 0.63 6.57 10.79
N ASP A 370 -0.26 5.63 11.15
CA ASP A 370 -0.66 5.40 12.55
C ASP A 370 0.50 4.93 13.46
N TYR A 371 1.64 4.49 12.90
CA TYR A 371 2.82 4.09 13.68
C TYR A 371 3.87 5.20 13.81
N ASP A 372 3.78 6.30 13.05
CA ASP A 372 4.83 7.33 12.99
C ASP A 372 5.08 8.02 14.36
N SER A 373 4.13 7.96 15.30
CA SER A 373 4.25 8.52 16.65
C SER A 373 4.36 7.47 17.77
N LEU A 374 4.49 6.18 17.43
CA LEU A 374 4.56 5.12 18.41
C LEU A 374 6.01 4.85 18.82
N ILE A 375 6.19 4.43 20.08
CA ILE A 375 7.51 4.02 20.58
C ILE A 375 7.68 2.51 20.31
N PRO A 376 8.67 2.11 19.50
CA PRO A 376 8.92 0.69 19.25
C PRO A 376 9.49 0.01 20.50
N ASN A 377 9.21 -1.29 20.69
CA ASN A 377 9.90 -2.04 21.74
C ASN A 377 11.33 -2.40 21.34
N ASP A 378 11.52 -2.68 20.06
CA ASP A 378 12.79 -3.04 19.47
C ASP A 378 12.91 -2.47 18.06
N SER A 379 14.14 -2.30 17.61
CA SER A 379 14.43 -1.74 16.30
C SER A 379 15.69 -2.37 15.74
N LYS A 380 15.67 -2.62 14.43
CA LYS A 380 16.78 -3.23 13.70
C LYS A 380 17.01 -2.49 12.39
N LEU A 381 18.24 -2.05 12.18
CA LEU A 381 18.66 -1.51 10.89
C LEU A 381 18.98 -2.67 9.94
N LEU A 382 18.33 -2.69 8.79
CA LEU A 382 18.61 -3.64 7.71
C LEU A 382 19.35 -2.93 6.58
N GLN A 383 20.43 -3.57 6.12
CA GLN A 383 21.33 -3.02 5.12
C GLN A 383 20.92 -3.44 3.70
N ASN A 384 21.19 -2.58 2.73
CA ASN A 384 20.99 -2.85 1.31
C ASN A 384 21.53 -4.23 0.86
N GLY A 385 20.77 -4.93 0.01
CA GLY A 385 21.13 -6.22 -0.54
C GLY A 385 20.94 -7.39 0.43
N SER A 386 20.46 -7.13 1.65
CA SER A 386 20.15 -8.20 2.61
C SER A 386 18.86 -8.90 2.23
N GLN A 387 18.88 -10.23 2.30
CA GLN A 387 17.67 -11.04 2.40
C GLN A 387 17.59 -11.58 3.83
N VAL A 388 16.50 -11.30 4.54
CA VAL A 388 16.30 -11.75 5.91
C VAL A 388 14.94 -12.42 6.06
N SER A 389 14.88 -13.43 6.93
CA SER A 389 13.63 -14.08 7.30
C SER A 389 12.75 -13.12 8.12
N SER A 390 11.44 -13.08 7.87
CA SER A 390 10.47 -12.26 8.60
C SER A 390 10.51 -12.48 10.11
N ASN A 391 10.96 -13.64 10.58
CA ASN A 391 11.01 -13.96 12.01
C ASN A 391 12.33 -13.54 12.69
N SER A 392 13.25 -12.92 11.94
CA SER A 392 14.55 -12.44 12.43
C SER A 392 14.65 -10.92 12.53
N ILE A 393 13.61 -10.19 12.14
CA ILE A 393 13.64 -8.73 12.00
C ILE A 393 13.21 -7.99 13.27
N THR A 394 12.32 -8.57 14.07
CA THR A 394 11.85 -8.04 15.36
C THR A 394 11.55 -9.20 16.34
N ASN A 395 11.01 -8.88 17.52
CA ASN A 395 10.57 -9.89 18.47
C ASN A 395 9.39 -10.71 17.90
N PRO A 396 9.41 -12.06 17.97
CA PRO A 396 8.34 -12.91 17.44
C PRO A 396 6.97 -12.74 18.13
N PHE A 397 6.90 -11.94 19.20
CA PHE A 397 5.66 -11.64 19.91
C PHE A 397 5.10 -10.23 19.62
N ASP A 398 5.77 -9.43 18.78
CA ASP A 398 5.33 -8.06 18.46
C ASP A 398 4.01 -8.03 17.69
N SER A 399 2.94 -7.49 18.25
CA SER A 399 1.64 -7.40 17.54
C SER A 399 1.67 -6.55 16.25
N GLY A 400 2.71 -5.75 16.03
CA GLY A 400 2.87 -5.00 14.79
C GLY A 400 4.32 -4.78 14.40
N VAL A 401 4.56 -4.64 13.10
CA VAL A 401 5.86 -4.30 12.53
C VAL A 401 5.70 -3.10 11.60
N LEU A 402 6.59 -2.12 11.71
CA LEU A 402 6.78 -1.09 10.70
C LEU A 402 8.15 -1.24 10.08
N ILE A 403 8.19 -1.32 8.76
CA ILE A 403 9.38 -1.15 7.96
C ILE A 403 9.25 0.19 7.28
N SER A 404 10.20 1.08 7.53
CA SER A 404 10.19 2.41 6.95
C SER A 404 11.60 2.93 6.69
N SER A 405 11.66 3.92 5.81
CA SER A 405 12.83 4.77 5.72
C SER A 405 12.86 5.76 6.89
N THR A 406 14.02 5.91 7.50
CA THR A 406 14.27 6.79 8.64
C THR A 406 15.51 7.65 8.39
N LEU A 407 15.56 8.78 9.09
CA LEU A 407 16.80 9.46 9.42
C LEU A 407 17.01 9.30 10.92
N THR A 408 17.98 8.48 11.31
CA THR A 408 18.30 8.27 12.72
C THR A 408 19.74 8.67 12.97
N PRO A 409 19.99 9.76 13.71
CA PRO A 409 21.33 10.03 14.19
C PRO A 409 21.73 8.96 15.21
N VAL A 410 22.91 8.36 15.02
CA VAL A 410 23.60 7.62 16.09
C VAL A 410 24.83 8.46 16.42
N LEU A 411 24.63 9.49 17.24
CA LEU A 411 25.76 10.28 17.72
C LEU A 411 26.60 9.39 18.64
N ILE A 412 27.81 9.06 18.22
CA ILE A 412 28.78 8.41 19.10
C ILE A 412 29.51 9.53 19.85
N GLY A 413 28.93 9.94 20.98
CA GLY A 413 29.51 10.92 21.91
C GLY A 413 28.52 11.92 22.52
N ASP A 414 27.33 11.46 22.93
CA ASP A 414 26.38 12.30 23.67
C ASP A 414 27.05 12.99 24.87
N GLY A 415 26.89 14.32 24.95
CA GLY A 415 27.03 15.11 26.17
C GLY A 415 28.45 15.57 26.52
N ASN A 416 28.71 16.86 26.31
CA ASN A 416 29.88 17.61 26.81
C ASN A 416 31.25 17.06 26.37
N TYR A 417 31.68 17.45 25.17
CA TYR A 417 33.08 17.28 24.78
C TYR A 417 33.97 18.16 25.65
N ASN A 418 34.75 17.55 26.55
CA ASN A 418 35.83 18.24 27.24
C ASN A 418 37.09 18.14 26.38
N TRP A 419 37.46 19.24 25.73
CA TRP A 419 38.76 19.39 25.09
C TRP A 419 39.66 20.25 25.97
N ASN A 420 40.97 20.02 25.92
CA ASN A 420 41.94 20.97 26.43
C ASN A 420 42.85 21.40 25.29
N TYR A 421 43.23 22.67 25.32
CA TYR A 421 44.40 23.18 24.61
C TYR A 421 45.39 23.58 25.69
N ASP A 422 46.54 22.91 25.72
CA ASP A 422 47.66 23.33 26.55
C ASP A 422 48.57 24.14 25.63
N ILE A 423 48.67 25.44 25.89
CA ILE A 423 49.44 26.37 25.05
C ILE A 423 50.63 26.83 25.89
N ASP A 424 51.75 26.11 25.77
CA ASP A 424 53.00 26.44 26.47
C ASP A 424 53.65 27.72 25.92
N GLN A 425 53.48 27.99 24.61
CA GLN A 425 53.96 29.21 23.93
C GLN A 425 52.93 29.67 22.89
N LEU A 426 52.71 30.98 22.83
CA LEU A 426 51.72 31.58 21.92
C LEU A 426 52.22 31.57 20.48
N PRO A 427 51.34 31.32 19.50
CA PRO A 427 51.73 31.42 18.10
C PRO A 427 51.88 32.88 17.68
N ASP A 428 52.96 33.18 16.96
CA ASP A 428 53.28 34.54 16.45
C ASP A 428 52.28 35.06 15.39
N LYS A 429 51.37 34.21 14.93
CA LYS A 429 50.36 34.49 13.92
C LYS A 429 49.08 33.72 14.21
N ASP A 430 47.97 34.23 13.67
CA ASP A 430 46.69 33.54 13.67
C ASP A 430 46.83 32.15 13.05
N GLN A 431 46.52 31.11 13.83
CA GLN A 431 46.52 29.74 13.32
C GLN A 431 45.53 28.86 14.08
N PHE A 432 45.12 27.78 13.43
CA PHE A 432 44.40 26.70 14.09
C PHE A 432 45.34 25.93 15.01
N LEU A 433 44.86 25.60 16.20
CA LEU A 433 45.59 24.78 17.16
C LEU A 433 45.03 23.37 17.19
N THR A 434 45.93 22.39 17.25
CA THR A 434 45.60 20.98 17.46
C THR A 434 45.14 20.78 18.90
N ARG A 435 44.11 19.95 19.10
CA ARG A 435 43.66 19.56 20.44
C ARG A 435 44.78 18.82 21.16
N THR A 436 45.11 19.20 22.40
CA THR A 436 46.18 18.53 23.18
C THR A 436 45.67 17.30 23.91
N SER A 437 44.36 17.23 24.18
CA SER A 437 43.67 16.02 24.70
C SER A 437 42.18 16.05 24.37
N GLY A 438 41.53 14.89 24.41
CA GLY A 438 40.09 14.71 24.19
C GLY A 438 39.77 13.49 23.32
N ASP A 439 38.50 13.11 23.29
CA ASP A 439 38.02 11.99 22.47
C ASP A 439 38.02 12.36 20.98
N LYS A 440 38.21 11.33 20.14
CA LYS A 440 37.95 11.44 18.70
C LYS A 440 36.49 11.80 18.50
N ILE A 441 36.22 12.72 17.57
CA ILE A 441 34.83 13.07 17.23
C ILE A 441 34.41 12.11 16.12
N ARG A 442 33.33 11.36 16.37
CA ARG A 442 32.75 10.42 15.42
C ARG A 442 31.30 10.77 15.19
N PHE A 443 30.94 11.01 13.94
CA PHE A 443 29.54 11.10 13.53
C PHE A 443 29.14 9.80 12.86
N GLN A 444 27.99 9.27 13.26
CA GLN A 444 27.31 8.21 12.53
C GLN A 444 25.85 8.62 12.33
N VAL A 445 25.40 8.58 11.08
CA VAL A 445 24.01 8.90 10.71
C VAL A 445 23.48 7.75 9.87
N ASN A 446 22.31 7.23 10.24
CA ASN A 446 21.59 6.27 9.43
C ASN A 446 20.55 7.05 8.62
N ASP A 447 20.76 7.19 7.31
CA ASP A 447 19.78 7.76 6.40
C ASP A 447 19.36 6.71 5.37
N THR A 448 18.14 6.21 5.53
CA THR A 448 17.59 5.14 4.71
C THR A 448 16.48 5.63 3.77
N ARG A 449 16.31 6.95 3.65
CA ARG A 449 15.24 7.58 2.85
C ARG A 449 15.54 7.64 1.37
N ASP A 450 16.80 7.63 0.98
CA ASP A 450 17.20 7.69 -0.41
C ASP A 450 18.58 7.01 -0.59
N THR A 451 18.92 6.75 -1.85
CA THR A 451 20.24 6.35 -2.32
C THR A 451 21.32 7.42 -2.13
N LYS A 452 20.90 8.70 -2.05
CA LYS A 452 21.77 9.84 -1.76
C LYS A 452 21.43 10.42 -0.38
N PRO A 453 22.42 10.77 0.45
CA PRO A 453 22.15 11.35 1.75
C PRO A 453 21.38 12.67 1.61
N LYS A 454 20.31 12.81 2.39
CA LYS A 454 19.47 14.03 2.46
C LYS A 454 19.48 14.59 3.88
N PHE A 455 20.67 14.72 4.46
CA PHE A 455 20.85 15.25 5.80
C PHE A 455 22.08 16.14 5.87
N ARG A 456 22.07 17.02 6.88
CA ARG A 456 23.19 17.85 7.28
C ARG A 456 23.42 17.70 8.77
N ILE A 457 24.65 17.91 9.21
CA ILE A 457 25.03 18.02 10.60
C ILE A 457 25.25 19.50 10.88
N THR A 458 24.49 20.03 11.84
CA THR A 458 24.67 21.37 12.35
C THR A 458 25.34 21.34 13.71
N ALA A 459 26.05 22.41 14.06
CA ALA A 459 26.66 22.60 15.35
C ALA A 459 26.46 24.03 15.86
N ALA A 460 26.14 24.17 17.14
CA ALA A 460 26.15 25.44 17.86
C ALA A 460 27.14 25.36 19.02
N TYR A 461 27.90 26.44 19.24
CA TYR A 461 28.89 26.52 20.29
C TYR A 461 28.49 27.54 21.36
N LYS A 462 28.45 27.08 22.61
CA LYS A 462 28.22 27.94 23.78
C LYS A 462 29.47 27.96 24.66
N PRO A 463 30.19 29.09 24.73
CA PRO A 463 31.39 29.19 25.58
C PRO A 463 31.01 29.22 27.06
N ASN A 464 31.79 28.54 27.91
CA ASN A 464 31.59 28.54 29.37
C ASN A 464 32.16 29.79 30.07
N GLN A 465 32.93 30.60 29.36
CA GLN A 465 33.64 31.79 29.87
C GLN A 465 33.91 32.76 28.72
N ASN A 466 34.27 34.03 29.00
CA ASN A 466 34.74 34.95 27.96
C ASN A 466 36.02 34.38 27.30
N GLN A 467 36.03 34.31 25.97
CA GLN A 467 37.10 33.65 25.23
C GLN A 467 37.81 34.63 24.32
N THR A 468 39.14 34.50 24.27
CA THR A 468 40.03 35.27 23.39
C THR A 468 40.35 34.54 22.08
N TYR A 469 39.70 33.40 21.84
CA TYR A 469 39.80 32.58 20.64
C TYR A 469 38.42 32.41 19.98
N SER A 470 38.41 31.93 18.74
CA SER A 470 37.18 31.51 18.06
C SER A 470 37.16 30.00 17.85
N MET A 471 35.99 29.39 17.96
CA MET A 471 35.79 27.95 17.76
C MET A 471 35.46 27.67 16.29
N TRP A 472 36.02 26.59 15.74
CA TRP A 472 35.83 26.21 14.34
C TRP A 472 35.69 24.70 14.18
N PHE A 473 35.08 24.30 13.08
CA PHE A 473 35.03 22.93 12.60
C PHE A 473 35.84 22.77 11.30
N LYS A 474 36.75 21.79 11.28
CA LYS A 474 37.57 21.43 10.13
C LYS A 474 37.32 19.98 9.72
N HIS A 475 37.29 19.70 8.43
CA HIS A 475 37.17 18.36 7.86
C HIS A 475 38.50 17.61 7.81
N ASN A 476 39.63 18.32 7.72
CA ASN A 476 40.97 17.71 7.69
C ASN A 476 42.05 18.67 8.20
N ALA A 477 43.23 18.13 8.48
CA ALA A 477 44.36 18.87 9.07
C ALA A 477 44.83 20.06 8.21
N SER A 478 44.84 19.92 6.88
CA SER A 478 45.37 20.92 5.94
C SER A 478 44.36 22.02 5.59
N GLU A 479 43.12 21.92 6.06
CA GLU A 479 42.07 22.90 5.75
C GLU A 479 42.37 24.26 6.38
N ASP A 480 42.24 25.32 5.57
CA ASP A 480 42.44 26.70 5.99
C ASP A 480 41.12 27.38 6.40
N VAL A 481 41.22 28.63 6.84
CA VAL A 481 40.09 29.43 7.36
C VAL A 481 38.98 29.62 6.33
N SER A 482 39.29 29.61 5.02
CA SER A 482 38.30 29.84 3.97
C SER A 482 37.34 28.66 3.75
N LYS A 483 37.71 27.48 4.27
CA LYS A 483 36.94 26.23 4.12
C LYS A 483 36.43 25.68 5.46
N ALA A 484 37.08 26.06 6.56
CA ALA A 484 36.61 25.74 7.91
C ALA A 484 35.33 26.50 8.27
N THR A 485 34.49 25.92 9.13
CA THR A 485 33.24 26.55 9.58
C THR A 485 33.45 27.18 10.95
N GLN A 486 33.25 28.49 11.09
CA GLN A 486 33.31 29.16 12.39
C GLN A 486 32.05 28.85 13.20
N LEU A 487 32.21 28.29 14.40
CA LEU A 487 31.10 28.01 15.32
C LEU A 487 30.80 29.22 16.19
N ASN A 488 29.51 29.47 16.40
CA ASN A 488 29.00 30.51 17.27
C ASN A 488 27.71 30.02 17.97
N SER A 489 27.00 30.89 18.68
CA SER A 489 25.79 30.51 19.42
C SER A 489 24.62 30.07 18.53
N ASN A 490 24.65 30.36 17.23
CA ASN A 490 23.67 29.91 16.26
C ASN A 490 24.15 28.63 15.57
N GLU A 491 23.21 27.76 15.21
CA GLU A 491 23.50 26.55 14.44
C GLU A 491 24.19 26.88 13.11
N GLN A 492 25.34 26.26 12.88
CA GLN A 492 26.09 26.32 11.63
C GLN A 492 26.12 24.93 11.00
N THR A 493 25.91 24.84 9.69
CA THR A 493 26.15 23.57 8.97
C THR A 493 27.64 23.31 8.95
N ILE A 494 28.05 22.21 9.57
CA ILE A 494 29.47 21.79 9.63
C ILE A 494 29.78 20.69 8.62
N MET A 495 28.77 19.97 8.16
CA MET A 495 28.93 18.86 7.23
C MET A 495 27.59 18.46 6.61
N ASP A 496 27.61 18.09 5.33
CA ASP A 496 26.52 17.43 4.65
C ASP A 496 26.80 15.93 4.51
N GLY A 497 25.75 15.09 4.44
CA GLY A 497 25.95 13.64 4.34
C GLY A 497 26.74 13.18 3.12
N SER A 498 26.84 14.02 2.07
CA SER A 498 27.69 13.76 0.89
C SER A 498 29.20 13.79 1.20
N GLN A 499 29.60 14.37 2.33
CA GLN A 499 30.98 14.46 2.79
C GLN A 499 31.36 13.30 3.74
N MET A 500 30.42 12.43 4.08
CA MET A 500 30.63 11.28 4.96
C MET A 500 30.97 10.02 4.16
N HIS A 501 31.68 9.08 4.79
CA HIS A 501 31.86 7.75 4.24
C HIS A 501 30.53 6.99 4.28
N ALA A 502 30.00 6.62 3.11
CA ALA A 502 28.71 5.96 2.98
C ALA A 502 28.89 4.45 2.79
N GLN A 503 28.27 3.66 3.65
CA GLN A 503 28.15 2.22 3.51
C GLN A 503 26.73 1.78 3.84
N ASN A 504 25.98 1.33 2.83
CA ASN A 504 24.62 0.79 2.99
C ASN A 504 23.71 1.67 3.86
N GLY A 505 23.55 2.96 3.53
CA GLY A 505 22.69 3.89 4.27
C GLY A 505 23.19 4.29 5.67
N VAL A 506 24.36 3.79 6.08
CA VAL A 506 25.10 4.26 7.24
C VAL A 506 26.19 5.21 6.76
N TYR A 507 26.21 6.41 7.32
CA TYR A 507 27.15 7.46 6.98
C TYR A 507 28.04 7.71 8.19
N THR A 508 29.34 7.56 8.03
CA THR A 508 30.32 7.75 9.11
C THR A 508 31.36 8.81 8.76
N SER A 509 31.79 9.55 9.77
CA SER A 509 32.95 10.44 9.65
C SER A 509 33.70 10.47 10.97
N ASP A 510 35.02 10.36 10.89
CA ASP A 510 35.93 10.28 12.03
C ASP A 510 36.93 11.44 11.99
N PHE A 511 37.10 12.13 13.12
CA PHE A 511 38.01 13.27 13.25
C PHE A 511 39.01 13.05 14.38
N GLY A 512 40.30 13.10 14.00
CA GLY A 512 41.44 13.12 14.91
C GLY A 512 41.65 14.48 15.59
N ASN A 513 42.78 14.67 16.27
CA ASN A 513 43.00 15.86 17.10
C ASN A 513 43.26 17.15 16.30
N ASP A 514 43.62 17.02 15.02
CA ASP A 514 43.93 18.07 14.06
C ASP A 514 42.77 18.40 13.11
N ALA A 515 41.64 17.69 13.25
CA ALA A 515 40.39 17.89 12.53
C ALA A 515 39.17 17.76 13.46
N GLY A 516 37.98 18.05 12.96
CA GLY A 516 36.76 18.20 13.76
C GLY A 516 36.78 19.54 14.49
N LEU A 517 36.64 19.53 15.81
CA LEU A 517 36.61 20.73 16.63
C LEU A 517 38.02 21.30 16.88
N VAL A 518 38.28 22.52 16.43
CA VAL A 518 39.56 23.23 16.61
C VAL A 518 39.34 24.66 17.11
N ILE A 519 40.33 25.25 17.78
CA ILE A 519 40.33 26.68 18.08
C ILE A 519 41.26 27.43 17.13
N ARG A 520 40.87 28.64 16.75
CA ARG A 520 41.74 29.62 16.12
C ARG A 520 42.18 30.63 17.17
N ALA A 521 43.45 30.52 17.57
CA ALA A 521 44.08 31.44 18.50
C ALA A 521 44.74 32.60 17.74
N ASN A 522 44.75 33.79 18.35
CA ASN A 522 45.49 34.97 17.91
C ASN A 522 46.50 35.37 19.00
N ASN A 523 47.26 36.44 18.75
CA ASN A 523 48.22 37.00 19.70
C ASN A 523 47.60 37.58 21.00
N ARG A 524 46.27 37.49 21.19
CA ARG A 524 45.54 37.89 22.40
C ARG A 524 45.05 36.69 23.22
N ALA A 525 45.26 35.46 22.74
CA ALA A 525 44.98 34.27 23.54
C ALA A 525 45.93 34.20 24.76
N THR A 526 45.44 33.75 25.90
CA THR A 526 46.28 33.51 27.10
C THR A 526 46.58 32.02 27.22
N ALA A 527 47.71 31.66 27.84
CA ALA A 527 47.93 30.26 28.24
C ALA A 527 46.86 29.86 29.27
N GLY A 528 46.27 28.66 29.12
CA GLY A 528 45.24 28.18 30.04
C GLY A 528 44.38 27.07 29.45
N LYS A 529 43.56 26.46 30.30
CA LYS A 529 42.61 25.41 29.90
C LYS A 529 41.29 26.03 29.45
N TYR A 530 40.79 25.54 28.33
CA TYR A 530 39.61 26.07 27.68
C TYR A 530 38.58 24.98 27.44
N SER A 531 37.36 25.18 27.93
CA SER A 531 36.22 24.28 27.72
C SER A 531 34.96 25.03 27.26
N GLY A 532 34.03 24.30 26.69
CA GLY A 532 32.71 24.79 26.30
C GLY A 532 31.81 23.63 25.90
N VAL A 533 30.59 23.93 25.48
CA VAL A 533 29.64 22.92 25.00
C VAL A 533 29.39 23.15 23.52
N VAL A 534 29.49 22.09 22.73
CA VAL A 534 29.05 22.09 21.33
C VAL A 534 27.86 21.15 21.24
N ASP A 535 26.73 21.72 20.83
CA ASP A 535 25.50 20.99 20.57
C ASP A 535 25.45 20.68 19.07
N TRP A 536 25.48 19.39 18.73
CA TRP A 536 25.41 18.91 17.36
C TRP A 536 24.01 18.37 17.08
N THR A 537 23.45 18.67 15.92
CA THR A 537 22.13 18.18 15.52
C THR A 537 22.18 17.65 14.10
N VAL A 538 21.48 16.55 13.84
CA VAL A 538 21.25 16.08 12.47
C VAL A 538 19.92 16.65 11.99
N VAL A 539 19.96 17.39 10.90
CA VAL A 539 18.80 18.03 10.29
C VAL A 539 18.57 17.51 8.87
N ASN A 540 17.35 17.64 8.36
CA ASN A 540 17.06 17.33 6.98
C ASN A 540 17.87 18.23 6.04
N GLY A 541 18.57 17.60 5.10
CA GLY A 541 19.24 18.27 3.98
C GLY A 541 18.27 18.39 2.82
N MET A 542 18.37 19.49 2.07
CA MET A 542 17.61 19.69 0.84
C MET A 542 18.06 18.73 -0.25
#